data_AF-A0A2V5ZTA6-F1
#
_entry.id   AF-A0A2V5ZTA6-F1
#
_cell.length_a   1.000
_cell.length_b   1.000
_cell.length_c   1.000
_cell.angle_alpha   90.00
_cell.angle_beta   90.00
_cell.angle_gamma   90.00
#
_symmetry.space_group_name_H-M   'P 1'
#
loop_
_entity.id
_entity.type
_entity.pdbx_description
1 polymer ?
#
loop_
_entity_poly.entity_id
_entity_poly.type
_entity_poly.pdbx_seq_one_letter_code
_entity_poly.pdbx_strand_id
1 'polypeptide(L)' 'MKIVLAYSGGLDTSVILRWLKENYKATIIAFCADIGQEE' A
#
# COMPACT_ATOMS: atom_id res chain seq x y z
N MET A 1 -8.33 12.54 6.62
CA MET A 1 -6.91 12.14 6.57
C MET A 1 -6.69 11.25 5.37
N LYS A 2 -5.56 11.39 4.66
CA LYS A 2 -5.18 10.54 3.53
C LYS A 2 -3.83 9.90 3.83
N ILE A 3 -3.67 8.64 3.45
CA ILE A 3 -2.41 7.88 3.61
C ILE A 3 -2.01 7.36 2.24
N VAL A 4 -0.79 7.69 1.80
CA VAL A 4 -0.19 7.09 0.61
C VAL A 4 0.67 5.92 1.09
N LEU A 5 0.37 4.72 0.62
CA LEU A 5 1.10 3.50 0.92
C LEU A 5 1.96 3.13 -0.28
N ALA A 6 3.28 3.04 -0.08
CA ALA A 6 4.14 2.35 -1.03
C ALA A 6 3.75 0.86 -1.03
N TYR A 7 3.13 0.42 -2.11
CA TYR A 7 2.55 -0.90 -2.27
C TYR A 7 3.41 -1.68 -3.26
N SER A 8 3.96 -2.81 -2.85
CA SER A 8 4.79 -3.65 -3.72
C SER A 8 3.99 -4.75 -4.43
N GLY A 9 2.73 -4.97 -4.04
CA GLY A 9 1.94 -6.12 -4.49
C GLY A 9 2.25 -7.42 -3.71
N GLY A 10 3.26 -7.42 -2.85
CA GLY A 10 3.61 -8.56 -2.00
C GLY A 10 2.60 -8.81 -0.86
N LEU A 11 2.75 -9.96 -0.19
CA LEU A 11 1.88 -10.35 0.93
C LEU A 11 1.90 -9.30 2.05
N ASP A 12 3.07 -8.84 2.45
CA ASP A 12 3.22 -7.91 3.57
C ASP A 12 2.52 -6.57 3.31
N THR A 13 2.72 -5.99 2.12
CA THR A 13 2.09 -4.72 1.75
C THR A 13 0.58 -4.88 1.53
N SER A 14 0.11 -6.07 1.17
CA SER A 14 -1.32 -6.42 1.11
C SER A 14 -1.97 -6.47 2.49
N VAL A 15 -1.30 -7.09 3.46
CA VAL A 15 -1.75 -7.12 4.85
C VAL A 15 -1.77 -5.72 5.45
N ILE A 16 -0.71 -4.92 5.21
CA ILE A 16 -0.65 -3.52 5.67
C ILE A 16 -1.79 -2.69 5.08
N LEU A 17 -2.09 -2.84 3.79
CA LEU A 17 -3.20 -2.13 3.14
C LEU A 17 -4.54 -2.45 3.83
N ARG A 18 -4.78 -3.72 4.17
CA ARG A 18 -5.99 -4.14 4.90
C ARG A 18 -6.01 -3.55 6.31
N TRP A 19 -4.89 -3.65 7.03
CA TRP A 19 -4.78 -3.16 8.40
C TRP A 19 -5.00 -1.64 8.49
N LEU A 20 -4.44 -0.86 7.56
CA LEU A 20 -4.65 0.60 7.51
C LEU A 20 -6.11 0.97 7.27
N LYS A 21 -6.83 0.21 6.43
CA LYS A 21 -8.27 0.42 6.21
C LYS A 21 -9.12 0.17 7.45
N GLU A 22 -8.71 -0.78 8.30
CA GLU A 22 -9.47 -1.17 9.50
C GLU A 22 -9.16 -0.25 10.69
N ASN A 23 -7.91 0.17 10.84
CA ASN A 23 -7.44 0.91 12.02
C ASN A 23 -7.53 2.42 11.86
N TYR A 24 -7.65 2.91 10.62
CA TYR A 24 -7.73 4.34 10.35
C TYR A 24 -8.96 4.67 9.51
N LYS A 25 -9.69 5.70 9.93
CA LYS A 25 -10.73 6.35 9.10
C LYS A 25 -10.07 7.27 8.07
N ALA A 26 -9.26 6.70 7.20
CA ALA A 26 -8.48 7.41 6.19
C ALA A 26 -8.72 6.85 4.78
N THR A 27 -8.62 7.73 3.78
CA THR A 27 -8.55 7.29 2.39
C THR A 27 -7.14 6.80 2.11
N ILE A 28 -7.02 5.53 1.70
CA ILE A 28 -5.74 4.89 1.39
C ILE A 28 -5.50 4.93 -0.11
N ILE A 29 -4.33 5.42 -0.52
CA ILE A 29 -3.87 5.47 -1.91
C ILE A 29 -2.65 4.56 -2.01
N ALA A 30 -2.76 3.46 -2.76
CA ALA A 30 -1.62 2.60 -3.04
C ALA A 30 -0.79 3.20 -4.18
N PHE A 31 0.53 3.21 -4.01
CA PHE A 31 1.49 3.63 -5.02
C PHE A 31 2.47 2.49 -5.31
N CYS A 32 2.49 2.03 -6.55
CA CYS A 32 3.53 1.17 -7.10
C CYS A 32 4.41 2.01 -8.02
N ALA A 33 5.72 1.91 -7.86
CA ALA A 33 6.67 2.42 -8.84
C ALA A 33 7.33 1.24 -9.55
N ASP A 34 7.55 1.36 -10.85
CA ASP A 34 8.45 0.47 -11.59
C ASP A 34 9.83 1.13 -11.66
N ILE A 35 10.85 0.39 -11.24
CA ILE A 35 12.26 0.74 -11.16
C ILE A 35 13.15 -0.44 -11.61
N GLY A 36 12.62 -1.38 -12.39
CA GLY A 36 13.34 -2.57 -12.87
C GLY A 36 13.15 -3.82 -12.00
N GLN A 37 11.96 -4.04 -11.42
CA GLN A 37 11.71 -5.21 -10.56
C GLN A 37 11.67 -6.55 -11.32
N GLU A 38 11.40 -6.50 -12.62
CA GLU A 38 11.36 -7.68 -13.51
C GLU A 38 12.53 -7.75 -14.49
N GLU A 39 13.48 -6.79 -14.43
CA GLU A 39 14.78 -6.85 -15.15
C GLU A 39 15.84 -7.56 -14.30
#